data_AF-A0A8J5YUD2-F1
#
_entry.id   AF-A0A8J5YUD2-F1
#
_cell.length_a   1.000
_cell.length_b   1.000
_cell.length_c   1.000
_cell.angle_alpha   90.00
_cell.angle_beta   90.00
_cell.angle_gamma   90.00
#
_symmetry.space_group_name_H-M   'P 1'
#
loop_
_entity.id
_entity.type
_entity.pdbx_description
1 polymer ?
#
loop_
_entity_poly.entity_id
_entity_poly.type
_entity_poly.pdbx_seq_one_letter_code
_entity_poly.pdbx_strand_id
1 'polypeptide(L)'
;MNPALSHRSRSAKVGKNPPKDFIKINIDATVSNRNIDYGVIAIDVDGFVIAGSYAYENKAIDVVWAKLKGLTIGMKLASRLKLTKIIMESDNATLINLTMLP
;
A
#
# COMPACT_ATOMS: atom_id res chain seq x y z
N MET A 1 22.23 11.57 27.39
CA MET A 1 22.69 10.88 26.17
C MET A 1 21.47 10.61 25.30
N ASN A 2 21.33 11.32 24.18
CA ASN A 2 20.31 11.03 23.17
C ASN A 2 20.94 10.05 22.16
N PRO A 3 20.38 8.86 21.90
CA PRO A 3 20.80 8.09 20.74
C PRO A 3 20.21 8.80 19.52
N ALA A 4 21.09 9.34 18.69
CA ALA A 4 20.73 9.89 17.39
C ALA A 4 19.99 8.79 16.59
N LEU A 5 18.73 9.06 16.25
CA LEU A 5 17.99 8.27 15.28
C LEU A 5 18.74 8.40 13.95
N SER A 6 19.55 7.38 13.62
CA SER A 6 20.20 7.29 12.33
C SER A 6 19.09 7.25 11.28
N HIS A 7 18.86 8.38 10.63
CA HIS A 7 18.05 8.45 9.43
C HIS A 7 18.80 7.69 8.35
N ARG A 8 18.59 6.37 8.31
CA ARG A 8 18.77 5.62 7.06
C ARG A 8 17.72 6.18 6.14
N SER A 9 18.06 7.22 5.39
CA SER A 9 17.34 7.57 4.18
C SER A 9 17.52 6.38 3.24
N ARG A 10 16.64 5.38 3.38
CA ARG A 10 16.25 4.59 2.21
C ARG A 10 15.86 5.65 1.20
N SER A 11 16.67 5.85 0.16
CA SER A 11 16.25 6.61 -1.00
C SER A 11 14.94 5.97 -1.41
N ALA A 12 13.81 6.61 -1.07
CA ALA A 12 12.51 6.12 -1.44
C ALA A 12 12.57 6.09 -2.97
N LYS A 13 12.53 4.88 -3.56
CA LYS A 13 12.27 4.78 -4.99
C LYS A 13 10.90 5.41 -5.17
N VAL A 14 10.87 6.66 -5.61
CA VAL A 14 9.63 7.32 -5.99
C VAL A 14 9.11 6.49 -7.16
N GLY A 15 8.06 5.71 -6.90
CA GLY A 15 7.43 4.90 -7.92
C GLY A 15 6.99 5.81 -9.07
N LYS A 16 7.02 5.29 -10.31
CA LYS A 16 6.61 6.07 -11.49
C LYS A 16 5.21 6.64 -11.30
N ASN A 17 4.98 7.92 -11.58
CA ASN A 17 3.64 8.50 -11.52
C ASN A 17 2.65 7.71 -12.40
N PRO A 18 1.37 7.63 -12.01
CA PRO A 18 0.37 7.01 -12.86
C PRO A 18 0.17 7.82 -14.16
N PRO A 19 -0.30 7.20 -15.25
CA PRO A 19 -0.74 7.92 -16.43
C PRO A 19 -1.90 8.88 -16.12
N LYS A 20 -2.13 9.84 -17.02
CA LYS A 20 -3.29 10.73 -16.96
C LYS A 20 -4.59 9.94 -16.81
N ASP A 21 -5.52 10.47 -16.01
CA ASP A 21 -6.81 9.89 -15.63
C ASP A 21 -6.75 8.64 -14.72
N PHE A 22 -5.57 8.16 -14.33
CA PHE A 22 -5.43 7.09 -13.35
C PHE A 22 -4.98 7.64 -12.00
N ILE A 23 -5.53 7.07 -10.94
CA ILE A 23 -5.00 7.23 -9.57
C ILE A 23 -4.25 5.97 -9.20
N LYS A 24 -3.03 6.12 -8.69
CA LYS A 24 -2.28 4.99 -8.15
C LYS A 24 -2.72 4.71 -6.71
N ILE A 25 -2.97 3.45 -6.38
CA ILE A 25 -3.20 2.97 -5.02
C ILE A 25 -1.98 2.13 -4.61
N ASN A 26 -1.12 2.67 -3.76
CA ASN A 26 0.01 1.94 -3.19
C ASN A 26 -0.41 1.29 -1.88
N ILE A 27 -0.10 0.00 -1.77
CA ILE A 27 -0.41 -0.80 -0.58
C ILE A 27 0.88 -1.42 -0.05
N ASP A 28 1.05 -1.36 1.26
CA ASP A 28 2.01 -2.19 1.97
C ASP A 28 1.39 -2.78 3.24
N ALA A 29 1.93 -3.91 3.68
CA ALA A 29 1.59 -4.50 4.96
C ALA A 29 2.82 -5.15 5.60
N THR A 30 2.93 -4.99 6.92
CA THR A 30 3.98 -5.60 7.73
C THR A 30 3.36 -6.52 8.77
N VAL A 31 4.01 -7.65 9.06
CA VAL A 31 3.62 -8.59 10.11
C VAL A 31 4.77 -8.74 11.10
N SER A 32 4.50 -8.57 12.40
CA SER A 32 5.47 -8.79 13.48
C SER A 32 4.77 -9.36 14.71
N ASN A 33 5.14 -10.57 15.16
CA ASN A 33 4.59 -11.20 16.37
C ASN A 33 3.04 -11.13 16.48
N ARG A 34 2.33 -11.47 15.38
CA ARG A 34 0.86 -11.40 15.24
C ARG A 34 0.26 -9.99 15.13
N ASN A 35 1.07 -8.95 15.21
CA ASN A 35 0.65 -7.59 14.90
C ASN A 35 0.78 -7.37 13.40
N ILE A 36 -0.27 -6.83 12.80
CA ILE A 36 -0.32 -6.54 11.38
C ILE A 36 -0.66 -5.08 11.20
N ASP A 37 0.17 -4.39 10.43
CA ASP A 37 -0.01 -2.99 10.06
C ASP A 37 -0.24 -2.93 8.55
N TYR A 38 -1.28 -2.20 8.14
CA TYR A 38 -1.62 -1.98 6.73
C TYR A 38 -1.52 -0.50 6.40
N GLY A 39 -0.80 -0.16 5.34
CA GLY A 39 -0.72 1.20 4.81
C GLY A 39 -1.25 1.27 3.39
N VAL A 40 -2.12 2.22 3.12
CA VAL A 40 -2.63 2.50 1.77
C VAL A 40 -2.59 3.99 1.50
N ILE A 41 -2.08 4.39 0.34
CA ILE A 41 -2.14 5.77 -0.15
C ILE A 41 -2.66 5.83 -1.58
N ALA A 42 -3.42 6.89 -1.88
CA ALA A 42 -3.84 7.25 -3.23
C ALA A 42 -2.98 8.40 -3.74
N ILE A 43 -2.42 8.25 -4.93
CA ILE A 43 -1.45 9.16 -5.54
C ILE A 43 -1.96 9.61 -6.91
N ASP A 44 -1.96 10.91 -7.18
CA ASP A 44 -2.37 11.49 -8.45
C ASP A 44 -1.25 11.47 -9.52
N VAL A 45 -1.54 12.04 -10.69
CA VAL A 45 -0.64 12.09 -11.86
C VAL A 45 0.64 12.91 -11.59
N ASP A 46 0.57 13.88 -10.69
CA ASP A 46 1.70 14.73 -10.33
C ASP A 46 2.54 14.11 -9.21
N GLY A 47 2.08 13.00 -8.64
CA GLY A 47 2.75 12.27 -7.57
C GLY A 47 2.34 12.72 -6.17
N PHE A 48 1.30 13.55 -6.04
CA PHE A 48 0.80 13.98 -4.74
C PHE A 48 -0.08 12.91 -4.10
N VAL A 49 0.09 12.73 -2.79
CA VAL A 49 -0.81 11.89 -1.99
C VAL A 49 -2.10 12.66 -1.75
N ILE A 50 -3.20 12.18 -2.32
CA ILE A 50 -4.53 12.82 -2.24
C ILE A 50 -5.43 12.19 -1.17
N ALA A 51 -5.10 10.97 -0.73
CA ALA A 51 -5.78 10.29 0.36
C ALA A 51 -4.92 9.16 0.93
N GLY A 52 -5.26 8.72 2.15
CA GLY A 52 -4.64 7.56 2.79
C GLY A 52 -5.62 6.80 3.68
N SER A 53 -5.27 5.56 3.97
CA SER A 53 -5.95 4.73 4.96
C SER A 53 -4.92 3.85 5.67
N TYR A 54 -5.16 3.60 6.94
CA TYR A 54 -4.36 2.69 7.75
C TYR A 54 -5.29 1.77 8.56
N ALA A 55 -4.81 0.58 8.86
CA ALA A 55 -5.46 -0.30 9.82
C ALA A 55 -4.41 -1.10 10.59
N TYR A 56 -4.83 -1.56 11.76
CA TYR A 56 -4.08 -2.45 12.63
C TYR A 56 -4.94 -3.65 12.99
N GLU A 57 -4.33 -4.83 13.01
CA GLU A 57 -4.96 -6.04 13.53
C GLU A 57 -3.98 -6.83 14.39
N ASN A 58 -4.48 -7.41 15.49
CA ASN A 58 -3.78 -8.46 16.22
C ASN A 58 -4.34 -9.82 15.77
N LYS A 59 -3.66 -10.47 14.83
CA LYS A 59 -4.06 -11.77 14.29
C LYS A 59 -2.84 -12.55 13.80
N ALA A 60 -2.86 -13.87 13.99
CA ALA A 60 -1.84 -14.74 13.41
C ALA A 60 -2.18 -15.05 11.94
N ILE A 61 -1.63 -14.28 11.00
CA ILE A 61 -1.65 -14.57 9.56
C ILE A 61 -0.24 -14.36 8.98
N ASP A 62 0.04 -14.94 7.81
CA ASP A 62 1.28 -14.67 7.08
C ASP A 62 1.22 -13.35 6.28
N VAL A 63 2.38 -12.98 5.73
CA VAL A 63 2.56 -11.73 4.99
C VAL A 63 1.72 -11.64 3.70
N VAL A 64 1.40 -12.78 3.05
CA VAL A 64 0.60 -12.79 1.82
C VAL A 64 -0.85 -12.47 2.16
N TRP A 65 -1.41 -13.11 3.19
CA TRP A 65 -2.75 -12.78 3.69
C TRP A 65 -2.85 -11.35 4.21
N ALA A 66 -1.81 -10.85 4.88
CA ALA A 66 -1.75 -9.46 5.30
C ALA A 66 -1.82 -8.51 4.09
N LYS A 67 -1.01 -8.74 3.05
CA LYS A 67 -1.03 -7.87 1.87
C LYS A 67 -2.34 -7.98 1.06
N LEU A 68 -2.98 -9.15 1.03
CA LEU A 68 -4.32 -9.32 0.43
C LEU A 68 -5.39 -8.51 1.19
N LYS A 69 -5.30 -8.43 2.52
CA LYS A 69 -6.15 -7.51 3.30
C LYS A 69 -5.84 -6.05 3.00
N GLY A 70 -4.56 -5.69 2.88
CA GLY A 70 -4.14 -4.36 2.42
C GLY A 70 -4.75 -4.00 1.07
N LEU A 71 -4.79 -4.95 0.12
CA LEU A 71 -5.47 -4.82 -1.17
C LEU A 71 -6.95 -4.47 -1.01
N THR A 72 -7.64 -5.19 -0.13
CA THR A 72 -9.06 -4.95 0.17
C THR A 72 -9.29 -3.55 0.75
N ILE A 73 -8.39 -3.07 1.62
CA ILE A 73 -8.42 -1.70 2.15
C ILE A 73 -8.20 -0.68 1.02
N GLY A 74 -7.28 -0.95 0.10
CA GLY A 74 -7.05 -0.15 -1.10
C GLY A 74 -8.28 -0.03 -2.00
N MET A 75 -8.97 -1.15 -2.26
CA MET A 75 -10.21 -1.14 -3.03
C MET A 75 -11.33 -0.35 -2.34
N LYS A 76 -11.45 -0.47 -1.01
CA LYS A 76 -12.41 0.33 -0.22
C LYS A 76 -12.08 1.81 -0.28
N LEU A 77 -10.80 2.20 -0.22
CA LEU A 77 -10.37 3.58 -0.37
C LEU A 77 -10.74 4.12 -1.77
N ALA A 78 -10.41 3.39 -2.84
CA ALA A 78 -10.76 3.76 -4.21
C ALA A 78 -12.28 3.92 -4.40
N SER A 79 -13.07 3.01 -3.84
CA SER A 79 -14.54 3.09 -3.86
C SER A 79 -15.07 4.32 -3.12
N ARG A 80 -14.54 4.64 -1.93
CA ARG A 80 -14.93 5.85 -1.16
C ARG A 80 -14.62 7.13 -1.92
N LEU A 81 -13.50 7.15 -2.64
CA LEU A 81 -13.08 8.25 -3.50
C LEU A 81 -13.79 8.26 -4.86
N LYS A 82 -14.66 7.28 -5.14
CA LYS A 82 -15.39 7.11 -6.40
C LYS A 82 -14.47 7.06 -7.63
N LEU A 83 -13.29 6.46 -7.47
CA LEU A 83 -12.31 6.33 -8.54
C LEU A 83 -12.74 5.25 -9.53
N THR A 84 -12.69 5.57 -10.82
CA THR A 84 -13.10 4.65 -11.90
C THR A 84 -11.93 4.05 -12.66
N LYS A 85 -10.74 4.67 -12.56
CA LYS A 85 -9.49 4.23 -13.19
C LYS A 85 -8.39 4.25 -12.15
N ILE A 86 -7.93 3.07 -11.74
CA ILE A 86 -6.87 2.92 -10.74
C ILE A 86 -5.75 2.03 -11.26
N ILE A 87 -4.54 2.27 -10.74
CA ILE A 87 -3.42 1.34 -10.83
C ILE A 87 -3.10 0.90 -9.41
N MET A 88 -3.15 -0.40 -9.15
CA MET A 88 -2.84 -0.96 -7.84
C MET A 88 -1.39 -1.44 -7.83
N GLU A 89 -0.60 -0.98 -6.85
CA GLU A 89 0.82 -1.31 -6.72
C GLU A 89 1.11 -1.93 -5.35
N SER A 90 1.89 -3.00 -5.37
CA SER A 90 2.42 -3.71 -4.20
C SER A 90 3.83 -4.20 -4.54
N ASP A 91 4.72 -4.19 -3.55
CA ASP A 91 6.07 -4.73 -3.64
C ASP A 91 6.11 -6.26 -3.48
N ASN A 92 4.97 -6.92 -3.30
CA ASN A 92 4.86 -8.37 -3.19
C ASN A 92 4.41 -9.01 -4.51
N ALA A 93 5.37 -9.55 -5.27
CA ALA A 93 5.11 -10.21 -6.54
C ALA A 93 4.17 -11.43 -6.42
N THR A 94 4.22 -12.18 -5.31
CA THR A 94 3.32 -13.32 -5.07
C THR A 94 1.87 -12.86 -5.01
N LEU A 95 1.58 -11.77 -4.31
CA LEU A 95 0.24 -11.19 -4.26
C LEU A 95 -0.23 -10.79 -5.66
N ILE A 96 0.60 -10.02 -6.37
CA ILE A 96 0.27 -9.54 -7.72
C ILE A 96 -0.07 -10.73 -8.63
N ASN A 97 0.79 -11.74 -8.65
CA ASN A 97 0.60 -12.93 -9.47
C ASN A 97 -0.68 -13.68 -9.10
N LEU A 98 -1.02 -13.82 -7.81
CA LEU A 98 -2.26 -14.47 -7.38
C LEU A 98 -3.52 -13.70 -7.78
N THR A 99 -3.46 -12.37 -7.79
CA THR A 99 -4.61 -11.51 -8.10
C THR A 99 -4.80 -11.22 -9.59
N MET A 100 -3.82 -11.58 -10.43
CA MET A 100 -3.85 -11.41 -11.89
C MET A 100 -4.13 -12.73 -12.64
N LEU A 101 -4.38 -13.83 -11.92
CA LEU A 101 -4.83 -15.06 -12.56
C LEU A 101 -6.24 -14.85 -13.14
N PRO A 102 -6.50 -15.30 -14.39
CA PRO A 102 -7.80 -15.17 -15.04
C PRO A 102 -8.90 -15.95 -14.32
#